data_AF-A0A0M9E2D6-F1
#
_entry.id   AF-A0A0M9E2D6-F1
#
_cell.length_a   1.000
_cell.length_b   1.000
_cell.length_c   1.000
_cell.angle_alpha   90.00
_cell.angle_beta   90.00
_cell.angle_gamma   90.00
#
_symmetry.space_group_name_H-M   'P 1'
#
loop_
_entity.id
_entity.type
_entity.pdbx_description
1 polymer ?
#
loop_
_entity_poly.entity_id
_entity_poly.type
_entity_poly.pdbx_seq_one_letter_code
_entity_poly.pdbx_strand_id
1 'polypeptide(L)'
;MSRKDLYIFAGSHFYIAEKYGTKLKDIILYSGKPYKGKKEIETQSGKYKPDMIDLTSRDEIKLVHQKLMSKKLAAATMIMSNKMISKNLLSKYWEKLQMYDVFEIAVEKGMEKGMEKARREMLLEALSETIGFVPPSIIDSVNKISRTDVLSGLFKQAIKCQNVDQFQKSLQMAM
;
A
#
# COMPACT_ATOMS: atom_id res chain seq x y z
N MET A 1 -5.01 -11.47 7.42
CA MET A 1 -4.45 -12.50 8.32
C MET A 1 -5.58 -13.06 9.19
N SER A 2 -5.65 -14.37 9.31
CA SER A 2 -6.68 -15.15 10.02
C SER A 2 -6.02 -16.12 11.03
N ARG A 3 -6.81 -16.71 11.93
CA ARG A 3 -6.30 -17.74 12.84
C ARG A 3 -5.80 -18.98 12.10
N LYS A 4 -6.41 -19.33 10.95
CA LYS A 4 -5.96 -20.46 10.11
C LYS A 4 -4.54 -20.26 9.60
N ASP A 5 -4.17 -19.02 9.29
CA ASP A 5 -2.84 -18.68 8.79
C ASP A 5 -1.76 -19.01 9.83
N LEU A 6 -2.03 -18.83 11.14
CA LEU A 6 -1.08 -19.19 12.21
C LEU A 6 -0.75 -20.69 12.21
N TYR A 7 -1.72 -21.57 11.91
CA TYR A 7 -1.47 -23.02 11.85
C TYR A 7 -0.60 -23.39 10.66
N ILE A 8 -0.75 -22.68 9.54
CA ILE A 8 0.09 -22.86 8.34
C ILE A 8 1.53 -22.45 8.67
N PHE A 9 1.71 -21.27 9.28
CA PHE A 9 3.05 -20.78 9.66
C PHE A 9 3.71 -21.68 10.71
N ALA A 10 2.95 -22.19 11.69
CA ALA A 10 3.45 -23.16 12.65
C ALA A 10 3.99 -24.42 11.97
N GLY A 11 3.29 -24.95 10.95
CA GLY A 11 3.77 -26.09 10.17
C GLY A 11 5.11 -25.81 9.48
N SER A 12 5.24 -24.64 8.84
CA SER A 12 6.50 -24.21 8.20
C SER A 12 7.64 -24.02 9.21
N HIS A 13 7.34 -23.48 10.40
CA HIS A 13 8.32 -23.32 11.46
C HIS A 13 8.96 -24.65 11.85
N PHE A 14 8.15 -25.67 12.15
CA PHE A 14 8.66 -26.96 12.58
C PHE A 14 9.41 -27.71 11.49
N TYR A 15 8.99 -27.55 10.23
CA TYR A 15 9.72 -28.08 9.08
C TYR A 15 11.14 -27.49 8.99
N ILE A 16 11.28 -26.18 9.20
CA ILE A 16 12.58 -25.48 9.11
C ILE A 16 13.41 -25.67 10.39
N ALA A 17 12.76 -25.86 11.54
CA ALA A 17 13.40 -26.04 12.84
C ALA A 17 14.31 -27.28 12.89
N GLU A 18 14.09 -28.29 12.05
CA GLU A 18 15.03 -29.41 11.90
C GLU A 18 16.46 -28.94 11.61
N LYS A 19 16.59 -27.91 10.75
CA LYS A 19 17.89 -27.40 10.30
C LYS A 19 18.51 -26.38 11.26
N TYR A 20 17.69 -25.54 11.90
CA TYR A 20 18.17 -24.39 12.68
C TYR A 20 17.92 -24.50 14.19
N GLY A 21 17.18 -25.52 14.63
CA GLY A 21 16.84 -25.77 16.02
C GLY A 21 16.26 -24.56 16.73
N THR A 22 16.69 -24.34 17.96
CA THR A 22 16.21 -23.25 18.83
C THR A 22 16.65 -21.84 18.40
N LYS A 23 17.50 -21.71 17.37
CA LYS A 23 17.93 -20.41 16.84
C LYS A 23 16.91 -19.79 15.88
N LEU A 24 15.88 -20.54 15.48
CA LEU A 24 14.85 -20.09 14.55
C LEU A 24 13.87 -19.12 15.24
N LYS A 25 13.66 -17.94 14.63
CA LYS A 25 12.70 -16.94 15.09
C LYS A 25 11.77 -16.55 13.96
N ASP A 26 10.47 -16.67 14.20
CA ASP A 26 9.46 -16.31 13.22
C ASP A 26 8.99 -14.87 13.42
N ILE A 27 8.95 -14.11 12.33
CA ILE A 27 8.36 -12.78 12.24
C ILE A 27 7.29 -12.80 11.13
N ILE A 28 6.03 -12.55 11.51
CA ILE A 28 4.91 -12.46 10.57
C ILE A 28 4.59 -10.99 10.34
N LEU A 29 4.70 -10.57 9.08
CA LEU A 29 4.26 -9.25 8.61
C LEU A 29 2.85 -9.38 8.01
N TYR A 30 1.93 -8.53 8.43
CA TYR A 30 0.58 -8.50 7.85
C TYR A 30 0.06 -7.08 7.68
N SER A 31 -0.86 -6.89 6.73
CA SER A 31 -1.52 -5.62 6.44
C SER A 31 -2.97 -5.85 5.99
N GLY A 32 -3.74 -4.79 5.83
CA GLY A 32 -5.16 -4.85 5.46
C GLY A 32 -6.06 -4.83 6.69
N LYS A 33 -6.64 -5.97 7.09
CA LYS A 33 -7.49 -6.03 8.29
C LYS A 33 -6.62 -6.31 9.54
N PRO A 34 -6.73 -5.51 10.62
CA PRO A 34 -6.01 -5.77 11.86
C PRO A 34 -6.37 -7.15 12.39
N TYR A 35 -5.36 -7.93 12.78
CA TYR A 35 -5.59 -9.22 13.39
C TYR A 35 -5.98 -9.03 14.86
N LYS A 36 -7.23 -9.37 15.19
CA LYS A 36 -7.78 -9.24 16.56
C LYS A 36 -7.75 -10.55 17.35
N GLY A 37 -7.27 -11.64 16.75
CA GLY A 37 -7.21 -12.94 17.40
C GLY A 37 -6.00 -13.09 18.34
N LYS A 38 -5.94 -14.21 19.07
CA LYS A 38 -4.76 -14.55 19.88
C LYS A 38 -3.56 -14.75 18.97
N LYS A 39 -2.44 -14.10 19.29
CA LYS A 39 -1.16 -14.18 18.57
C LYS A 39 -0.35 -15.44 18.91
N GLU A 40 -1.03 -16.49 19.35
CA GLU A 40 -0.43 -17.73 19.82
C GLU A 40 -1.38 -18.90 19.56
N ILE A 41 -0.80 -20.06 19.27
CA ILE A 41 -1.47 -21.35 19.23
C ILE A 41 -0.88 -22.21 20.34
N GLU A 42 -1.75 -22.93 21.03
CA GLU A 42 -1.38 -23.90 22.06
C GLU A 42 -2.07 -25.23 21.77
N THR A 43 -1.31 -26.31 21.85
CA THR A 43 -1.76 -27.70 21.76
C THR A 43 -1.19 -28.48 22.95
N GLN A 44 -1.63 -29.71 23.18
CA GLN A 44 -1.05 -30.58 24.21
C GLN A 44 0.46 -30.80 24.02
N SER A 45 0.94 -30.70 22.77
CA SER A 45 2.35 -30.92 22.41
C SER A 45 3.21 -29.66 22.49
N GLY A 46 2.63 -28.47 22.68
CA GLY A 46 3.40 -27.25 22.85
C GLY A 46 2.72 -25.98 22.37
N LYS A 47 3.51 -24.90 22.33
CA LYS A 47 3.05 -23.54 22.05
C LYS A 47 3.83 -22.93 20.90
N TYR A 48 3.12 -22.33 19.95
CA TYR A 48 3.69 -21.55 18.85
C TYR A 48 3.32 -20.07 19.01
N LYS A 49 4.34 -19.20 19.08
CA LYS A 49 4.20 -17.75 19.32
C LYS A 49 5.21 -16.95 18.47
N PRO A 50 4.84 -16.57 17.23
CA PRO A 50 5.66 -15.72 16.38
C PRO A 50 5.58 -14.25 16.81
N ASP A 51 6.58 -13.45 16.41
CA ASP A 51 6.46 -11.99 16.49
C ASP A 51 5.59 -11.50 15.35
N MET A 52 4.61 -10.66 15.66
CA MET A 52 3.63 -10.21 14.69
C MET A 52 3.66 -8.69 14.55
N ILE A 53 3.99 -8.22 13.35
CA ILE A 53 4.05 -6.79 13.03
C ILE A 53 2.84 -6.43 12.17
N ASP A 54 1.99 -5.56 12.72
CA ASP A 54 0.83 -5.00 12.04
C ASP A 54 1.24 -3.77 11.22
N LEU A 55 1.10 -3.86 9.91
CA LEU A 55 1.32 -2.75 8.98
C LEU A 55 0.01 -2.13 8.50
N THR A 56 -1.15 -2.53 9.05
CA THR A 56 -2.46 -1.96 8.71
C THR A 56 -2.53 -0.47 9.02
N SER A 57 -1.92 -0.05 10.14
CA SER A 57 -2.03 1.30 10.70
C SER A 57 -0.97 2.30 10.19
N ARG A 58 -0.44 2.13 8.97
CA ARG A 58 -0.13 3.32 8.18
C ARG A 58 -1.47 4.01 7.94
N ASP A 59 -1.83 4.91 8.85
CA ASP A 59 -3.09 5.64 8.86
C ASP A 59 -2.83 6.98 8.17
N GLU A 60 -3.06 6.98 6.86
CA GLU A 60 -2.87 8.15 6.02
C GLU A 60 -3.72 9.34 6.52
N ILE A 61 -4.89 9.08 7.15
CA ILE A 61 -5.74 10.13 7.73
C ILE A 61 -5.08 10.73 8.98
N LYS A 62 -4.45 9.92 9.82
CA LYS A 62 -3.73 10.43 11.01
C LYS A 62 -2.58 11.34 10.60
N LEU A 63 -1.84 11.00 9.54
CA LEU A 63 -0.76 11.83 9.00
C LEU A 63 -1.27 13.16 8.46
N VAL A 64 -2.44 13.16 7.81
CA VAL A 64 -3.13 14.39 7.36
C VAL A 64 -3.52 15.27 8.55
N HIS A 65 -4.11 14.70 9.60
CA HIS A 65 -4.49 15.47 10.79
C HIS A 65 -3.28 16.09 11.50
N GLN A 66 -2.13 15.40 11.48
CA GLN A 66 -0.88 15.90 12.03
C GLN A 66 -0.14 16.89 11.11
N LYS A 67 -0.73 17.25 9.95
CA LYS A 67 -0.11 18.10 8.91
C LYS A 67 1.23 17.55 8.38
N LEU A 68 1.45 16.24 8.51
CA LEU A 68 2.63 15.55 8.01
C LEU A 68 2.43 15.02 6.58
N MET A 69 1.20 15.10 6.05
CA MET A 69 0.83 14.61 4.73
C MET A 69 -0.35 15.41 4.18
N SER A 70 -0.39 15.68 2.87
CA SER A 70 -1.54 16.32 2.24
C SER A 70 -2.71 15.33 2.08
N LYS A 71 -3.95 15.85 2.02
CA LYS A 71 -5.15 15.02 1.76
C LYS A 71 -5.03 14.24 0.44
N LYS A 72 -4.41 14.87 -0.56
CA LYS A 72 -4.15 14.31 -1.89
C LYS A 72 -3.16 13.14 -1.83
N LEU A 73 -2.03 13.32 -1.15
CA LEU A 73 -1.03 12.27 -0.97
C LEU A 73 -1.55 11.08 -0.14
N ALA A 74 -2.42 11.34 0.83
CA ALA A 74 -3.12 10.31 1.58
C ALA A 74 -4.05 9.48 0.69
N ALA A 75 -4.93 10.14 -0.09
CA ALA A 75 -5.81 9.48 -1.04
C ALA A 75 -5.00 8.66 -2.07
N ALA A 76 -3.90 9.22 -2.58
CA ALA A 76 -2.98 8.55 -3.48
C ALA A 76 -2.43 7.26 -2.87
N THR A 77 -1.84 7.33 -1.68
CA THR A 77 -1.28 6.17 -0.99
C THR A 77 -2.32 5.07 -0.77
N MET A 78 -3.57 5.45 -0.49
CA MET A 78 -4.68 4.52 -0.29
C MET A 78 -5.12 3.80 -1.58
N ILE A 79 -5.21 4.52 -2.71
CA ILE A 79 -5.54 3.92 -4.01
C ILE A 79 -4.39 3.03 -4.50
N MET A 80 -3.13 3.46 -4.34
CA MET A 80 -1.94 2.69 -4.71
C MET A 80 -1.78 1.40 -3.90
N SER A 81 -2.21 1.40 -2.64
CA SER A 81 -2.19 0.22 -1.76
C SER A 81 -3.41 -0.68 -1.89
N ASN A 82 -4.31 -0.42 -2.86
CA ASN A 82 -5.56 -1.16 -3.05
C ASN A 82 -6.44 -1.18 -1.78
N LYS A 83 -6.29 -0.21 -0.87
CA LYS A 83 -7.12 -0.07 0.34
C LYS A 83 -8.55 0.41 0.03
N MET A 84 -8.85 0.82 -1.22
CA MET A 84 -10.10 1.50 -1.59
C MET A 84 -10.99 0.75 -2.60
N ILE A 85 -10.96 -0.59 -2.58
CA ILE A 85 -11.66 -1.39 -3.59
C ILE A 85 -13.20 -1.35 -3.46
N SER A 86 -13.76 -1.03 -2.28
CA SER A 86 -15.22 -1.00 -2.08
C SER A 86 -15.80 0.40 -1.94
N LYS A 87 -16.95 0.66 -2.60
CA LYS A 87 -17.71 1.92 -2.58
C LYS A 87 -17.95 2.44 -1.15
N ASN A 88 -18.35 1.57 -0.23
CA ASN A 88 -18.61 1.95 1.16
C ASN A 88 -17.35 2.40 1.90
N LEU A 89 -16.21 1.76 1.61
CA LEU A 89 -14.94 2.11 2.24
C LEU A 89 -14.44 3.46 1.70
N LEU A 90 -14.58 3.66 0.39
CA LEU A 90 -14.27 4.88 -0.33
C LEU A 90 -15.05 6.09 0.20
N SER A 91 -16.38 5.99 0.31
CA SER A 91 -17.22 7.05 0.90
C SER A 91 -16.78 7.41 2.32
N LYS A 92 -16.53 6.40 3.17
CA LYS A 92 -16.10 6.60 4.56
C LYS A 92 -14.76 7.33 4.68
N TYR A 93 -13.80 7.02 3.81
CA TYR A 93 -12.50 7.70 3.83
C TYR A 93 -12.61 9.12 3.27
N TRP A 94 -13.48 9.37 2.29
CA TRP A 94 -13.63 10.67 1.65
C TRP A 94 -14.37 11.66 2.55
N GLU A 95 -15.37 11.20 3.31
CA GLU A 95 -15.96 11.97 4.41
C GLU A 95 -14.91 12.40 5.43
N LYS A 96 -14.03 11.47 5.82
CA LYS A 96 -12.94 11.75 6.77
C LYS A 96 -11.87 12.71 6.23
N LEU A 97 -11.65 12.72 4.93
CA LEU A 97 -10.73 13.65 4.26
C LEU A 97 -11.41 14.94 3.80
N GLN A 98 -12.74 15.03 3.85
CA GLN A 98 -13.57 16.14 3.34
C GLN A 98 -13.24 16.52 1.88
N MET A 99 -13.14 15.53 0.98
CA MET A 99 -12.88 15.75 -0.45
C MET A 99 -14.17 15.48 -1.24
N TYR A 100 -14.86 16.51 -1.75
CA TYR A 100 -16.21 16.37 -2.31
C TYR A 100 -16.35 16.49 -3.85
N ASP A 101 -15.34 16.96 -4.60
CA ASP A 101 -15.62 17.43 -5.99
C ASP A 101 -15.29 16.47 -7.14
N VAL A 102 -14.53 15.38 -6.92
CA VAL A 102 -13.98 14.57 -8.04
C VAL A 102 -14.83 13.31 -8.37
N PHE A 103 -15.90 13.04 -7.62
CA PHE A 103 -16.51 11.71 -7.56
C PHE A 103 -17.68 11.43 -8.53
N GLU A 104 -18.39 12.44 -9.03
CA GLU A 104 -19.49 12.20 -9.99
C GLU A 104 -19.00 11.50 -11.27
N ILE A 105 -17.77 11.80 -11.68
CA ILE A 105 -17.19 11.31 -12.93
C ILE A 105 -16.74 9.83 -12.83
N ALA A 106 -16.28 9.39 -11.64
CA ALA A 106 -15.70 8.05 -11.44
C ALA A 106 -16.75 6.93 -11.26
N VAL A 107 -17.97 7.28 -10.83
CA VAL A 107 -19.02 6.30 -10.50
C VAL A 107 -19.81 5.84 -11.72
N GLU A 108 -19.93 6.67 -12.77
CA GLU A 108 -20.89 6.38 -13.84
C GLU A 108 -20.40 5.39 -14.91
N LYS A 109 -19.11 5.31 -15.28
CA LYS A 109 -18.67 4.45 -16.41
C LYS A 109 -17.23 3.92 -16.29
N GLY A 110 -17.04 2.65 -15.91
CA GLY A 110 -15.78 1.92 -16.10
C GLY A 110 -14.77 1.97 -14.94
N MET A 111 -15.06 1.25 -13.86
CA MET A 111 -14.25 1.24 -12.62
C MET A 111 -12.77 0.87 -12.83
N GLU A 112 -12.42 -0.08 -13.71
CA GLU A 112 -11.01 -0.47 -13.93
C GLU A 112 -10.23 0.60 -14.72
N LYS A 113 -10.78 1.09 -15.83
CA LYS A 113 -10.15 2.18 -16.60
C LYS A 113 -10.08 3.48 -15.80
N GLY A 114 -11.10 3.76 -14.99
CA GLY A 114 -11.11 4.88 -14.06
C GLY A 114 -10.03 4.75 -12.98
N MET A 115 -9.85 3.54 -12.42
CA MET A 115 -8.79 3.29 -11.44
C MET A 115 -7.38 3.38 -12.05
N GLU A 116 -7.15 2.86 -13.26
CA GLU A 116 -5.85 3.03 -13.94
C GLU A 116 -5.51 4.50 -14.18
N LYS A 117 -6.48 5.27 -14.68
CA LYS A 117 -6.32 6.71 -14.91
C LYS A 117 -6.04 7.45 -13.60
N ALA A 118 -6.85 7.20 -12.57
CA ALA A 118 -6.65 7.78 -11.24
C ALA A 118 -5.26 7.42 -10.67
N ARG A 119 -4.78 6.20 -10.90
CA ARG A 119 -3.48 5.74 -10.42
C ARG A 119 -2.31 6.47 -11.09
N ARG A 120 -2.43 6.79 -12.39
CA ARG A 120 -1.46 7.63 -13.12
C ARG A 120 -1.49 9.07 -12.63
N GLU A 121 -2.66 9.66 -12.52
CA GLU A 121 -2.84 11.04 -12.04
C GLU A 121 -2.26 11.22 -10.63
N MET A 122 -2.50 10.25 -9.73
CA MET A 122 -1.95 10.26 -8.37
C MET A 122 -0.43 10.09 -8.31
N LEU A 123 0.17 9.33 -9.23
CA LEU A 123 1.62 9.25 -9.35
C LEU A 123 2.21 10.60 -9.77
N LEU A 124 1.59 11.27 -10.75
CA LEU A 124 2.03 12.57 -11.22
C LEU A 124 1.84 13.66 -10.17
N GLU A 125 0.74 13.61 -9.41
CA GLU A 125 0.50 14.55 -8.32
C GLU A 125 1.49 14.36 -7.18
N ALA A 126 1.80 13.11 -6.79
CA ALA A 126 2.83 12.84 -5.79
C ALA A 126 4.22 13.31 -6.22
N LEU A 127 4.58 13.13 -7.50
CA LEU A 127 5.80 13.72 -8.05
C LEU A 127 5.77 15.24 -7.98
N SER A 128 4.64 15.85 -8.29
CA SER A 128 4.55 17.31 -8.24
C SER A 128 4.70 17.83 -6.81
N GLU A 129 4.17 17.13 -5.82
CA GLU A 129 4.37 17.49 -4.41
C GLU A 129 5.81 17.26 -3.91
N THR A 130 6.52 16.24 -4.41
CA THR A 130 7.86 15.89 -3.90
C THR A 130 8.98 16.65 -4.59
N ILE A 131 8.90 16.83 -5.92
CA ILE A 131 9.97 17.42 -6.73
C ILE A 131 9.53 18.69 -7.48
N GLY A 132 8.27 19.11 -7.35
CA GLY A 132 7.75 20.35 -7.92
C GLY A 132 7.25 20.20 -9.36
N PHE A 133 7.95 20.81 -10.32
CA PHE A 133 7.52 20.76 -11.72
C PHE A 133 7.85 19.40 -12.34
N VAL A 134 6.83 18.70 -12.86
CA VAL A 134 6.98 17.40 -13.53
C VAL A 134 7.13 17.62 -15.04
N PRO A 135 8.26 17.24 -15.67
CA PRO A 135 8.45 17.41 -17.11
C PRO A 135 7.42 16.65 -17.96
N PRO A 136 6.99 17.20 -19.11
CA PRO A 136 6.05 16.54 -20.03
C PRO A 136 6.49 15.14 -20.46
N SER A 137 7.78 14.93 -20.67
CA SER A 137 8.34 13.61 -21.03
C SER A 137 8.06 12.53 -20.00
N ILE A 138 8.09 12.88 -18.70
CA ILE A 138 7.77 11.97 -17.59
C ILE A 138 6.26 11.71 -17.55
N ILE A 139 5.44 12.75 -17.74
CA ILE A 139 3.98 12.64 -17.79
C ILE A 139 3.56 11.66 -18.90
N ASP A 140 4.09 11.83 -20.10
CA ASP A 140 3.79 10.98 -21.25
C ASP A 140 4.23 9.53 -21.03
N SER A 141 5.37 9.34 -20.37
CA SER A 141 5.91 8.01 -20.07
C SER A 141 5.06 7.28 -19.02
N VAL A 142 4.66 7.97 -17.95
CA VAL A 142 3.74 7.44 -16.93
C VAL A 142 2.39 7.09 -17.53
N ASN A 143 1.87 7.93 -18.43
CA ASN A 143 0.57 7.71 -19.07
C ASN A 143 0.52 6.46 -19.97
N LYS A 144 1.68 5.99 -20.46
CA LYS A 144 1.79 4.74 -21.25
C LYS A 144 1.79 3.47 -20.40
N ILE A 145 1.97 3.57 -19.08
CA ILE A 145 2.05 2.40 -18.19
C ILE A 145 0.65 1.91 -17.83
N SER A 146 0.32 0.66 -18.16
CA SER A 146 -0.91 -0.04 -17.75
C SER A 146 -0.71 -0.99 -16.57
N ARG A 147 0.53 -1.44 -16.34
CA ARG A 147 0.86 -2.39 -15.27
C ARG A 147 0.71 -1.76 -13.88
N THR A 148 -0.24 -2.30 -13.12
CA THR A 148 -0.58 -1.87 -11.76
C THR A 148 0.60 -1.95 -10.80
N ASP A 149 1.37 -3.03 -10.84
CA ASP A 149 2.52 -3.28 -9.99
C ASP A 149 3.67 -2.31 -10.26
N VAL A 150 3.90 -1.97 -11.54
CA VAL A 150 4.88 -0.97 -11.98
C VAL A 150 4.50 0.42 -11.46
N LEU A 151 3.25 0.84 -11.64
CA LEU A 151 2.76 2.13 -11.11
C LEU A 151 2.93 2.22 -9.59
N SER A 152 2.65 1.14 -8.86
CA SER A 152 2.87 1.06 -7.41
C SER A 152 4.34 1.12 -6.99
N GLY A 153 5.23 0.51 -7.78
CA GLY A 153 6.67 0.62 -7.59
C GLY A 153 7.17 2.06 -7.78
N LEU A 154 6.75 2.69 -8.89
CA LEU A 154 7.12 4.06 -9.24
C LEU A 154 6.59 5.07 -8.23
N PHE A 155 5.37 4.92 -7.72
CA PHE A 155 4.83 5.78 -6.67
C PHE A 155 5.67 5.77 -5.39
N LYS A 156 6.15 4.60 -4.97
CA LYS A 156 7.08 4.50 -3.82
C LYS A 156 8.39 5.23 -4.07
N GLN A 157 8.84 5.32 -5.31
CA GLN A 157 10.03 6.09 -5.68
C GLN A 157 9.72 7.59 -5.75
N ALA A 158 8.56 7.98 -6.28
CA ALA A 158 8.12 9.37 -6.34
C ALA A 158 8.09 10.06 -4.97
N ILE A 159 7.65 9.33 -3.92
CA ILE A 159 7.62 9.88 -2.55
C ILE A 159 9.03 10.03 -1.94
N LYS A 160 10.03 9.32 -2.47
CA LYS A 160 11.40 9.28 -1.92
C LYS A 160 12.41 10.10 -2.73
N CYS A 161 12.10 10.39 -4.00
CA CYS A 161 13.03 11.08 -4.87
C CYS A 161 13.12 12.56 -4.48
N GLN A 162 14.33 13.10 -4.58
CA GLN A 162 14.62 14.50 -4.24
C GLN A 162 14.61 15.41 -5.46
N ASN A 163 14.68 14.83 -6.67
CA ASN A 163 14.70 15.56 -7.93
C ASN A 163 14.20 14.69 -9.09
N VAL A 164 13.97 15.37 -10.23
CA VAL A 164 13.52 14.78 -11.50
C VAL A 164 14.47 13.67 -11.98
N ASP A 165 15.79 13.88 -11.94
CA ASP A 165 16.77 12.93 -12.48
C ASP A 165 16.74 11.58 -11.75
N GLN A 166 16.57 11.61 -10.43
CA GLN A 166 16.46 10.41 -9.61
C GLN A 166 15.19 9.61 -9.94
N PHE A 167 14.08 10.29 -10.19
CA PHE A 167 12.86 9.64 -10.61
C PHE A 167 12.98 9.09 -12.04
N GLN A 168 13.59 9.84 -12.95
CA GLN A 168 13.76 9.43 -14.34
C GLN A 168 14.56 8.14 -14.48
N LYS A 169 15.62 7.95 -13.68
CA LYS A 169 16.34 6.66 -13.61
C LYS A 169 15.44 5.51 -13.15
N SER A 170 14.59 5.76 -12.14
CA SER A 170 13.65 4.75 -11.63
C SER A 170 12.60 4.38 -12.67
N LEU A 171 12.13 5.37 -13.45
CA LEU A 171 11.21 5.18 -14.55
C LEU A 171 11.84 4.35 -15.68
N GLN A 172 13.07 4.65 -16.08
CA GLN A 172 13.81 3.89 -17.10
C GLN A 172 14.04 2.43 -16.71
N MET A 173 14.28 2.13 -15.42
CA MET A 173 14.44 0.74 -14.96
C MET A 173 13.13 -0.05 -14.92
N ALA A 174 11.98 0.64 -14.97
CA ALA A 174 10.66 0.04 -14.82
C ALA A 174 9.89 -0.11 -16.14
N MET A 175 10.41 0.49 -17.22
CA MET A 175 9.92 0.38 -18.61
C MET A 175 10.67 -0.72 -19.36
#